data_AF-A0AA36MMR7-F1
#
_entry.id   AF-A0AA36MMR7-F1
#
_cell.length_a   1.000
_cell.length_b   1.000
_cell.length_c   1.000
_cell.angle_alpha   90.00
_cell.angle_beta   90.00
_cell.angle_gamma   90.00
#
_symmetry.space_group_name_H-M   'P 1'
#
loop_
_entity.id
_entity.type
_entity.pdbx_description
1 polymer ?
#
loop_
_entity_poly.entity_id
_entity_poly.type
_entity_poly.pdbx_seq_one_letter_code
_entity_poly.pdbx_strand_id
1 'polypeptide(L)'
;AGVNDGIKERRQELIQRMNREAESRKGIATKRQLQNHKHKQFVVADKIVKDGKASYEWMFQDQVKKDKLLDFENMSDAPKDDPMDLAMFRKTLVEHNIDPNIFGVGKAKGIEQLAKEVETGASRLMLDAQQHKKLVRVVDIVVLKLRPADGSCLLVEFKEKFPDERERETMRLPGTKKEPHENARQTSERILKEMMNMDPSMVTFDFSSVERQEEETDSISFPGVTTVYRKELVECKVTTPDKATLQQVGLPGLSQWHATDAQGNTKFFMWLTDTEAEAKKVKLKVHGSHISTLVRAPIGLDEEALREYLKTNGIDINQFGQNGTKSLKEFSSELIKGETRLLQVDGEILVITEVVMLILTNSANKETLIQVGQVWPDGKTSTQARIPGAKRRPDENQFLCARRILKRQLEIDENAVRISQDVGYLEEDRSSKSYPGLKTVYRKRVIKGEVIPGA
;
A
#
# COMPACT_ATOMS: atom_id res chain seq x y z
N ALA A 1 -5.88 22.62 19.30
CA ALA A 1 -5.48 23.11 17.92
C ALA A 1 -4.86 22.03 16.98
N GLY A 2 -4.70 20.77 17.42
CA GLY A 2 -4.08 19.69 16.63
C GLY A 2 -4.91 19.12 15.47
N VAL A 3 -6.25 19.26 15.50
CA VAL A 3 -7.14 18.83 14.40
C VAL A 3 -6.74 19.46 13.06
N ASN A 4 -6.16 20.66 13.09
CA ASN A 4 -5.75 21.39 11.88
C ASN A 4 -4.52 20.78 11.20
N ASP A 5 -3.60 20.13 11.94
CA ASP A 5 -2.38 19.56 11.37
C ASP A 5 -2.68 18.31 10.53
N GLY A 6 -3.55 17.42 11.03
CA GLY A 6 -4.03 16.26 10.27
C GLY A 6 -4.81 16.68 9.01
N ILE A 7 -5.62 17.73 9.10
CA ILE A 7 -6.31 18.30 7.93
C ILE A 7 -5.31 18.85 6.91
N LYS A 8 -4.30 19.61 7.36
CA LYS A 8 -3.28 20.21 6.50
C LYS A 8 -2.49 19.15 5.74
N GLU A 9 -2.06 18.09 6.42
CA GLU A 9 -1.33 16.99 5.78
C GLU A 9 -2.20 16.28 4.74
N ARG A 10 -3.47 15.99 5.06
CA ARG A 10 -4.41 15.37 4.11
C ARG A 10 -4.65 16.24 2.87
N ARG A 11 -4.80 17.55 3.07
CA ARG A 11 -4.91 18.51 1.96
C ARG A 11 -3.64 18.53 1.12
N GLN A 12 -2.46 18.52 1.74
CA GLN A 12 -1.20 18.47 1.03
C GLN A 12 -1.03 17.15 0.25
N GLU A 13 -1.41 16.02 0.84
CA GLU A 13 -1.42 14.71 0.17
C GLU A 13 -2.39 14.70 -1.02
N LEU A 14 -3.58 15.29 -0.88
CA LEU A 14 -4.54 15.44 -1.97
C LEU A 14 -3.96 16.29 -3.10
N ILE A 15 -3.41 17.47 -2.80
CA ILE A 15 -2.77 18.35 -3.79
C ILE A 15 -1.61 17.63 -4.50
N GLN A 16 -0.76 16.91 -3.77
CA GLN A 16 0.34 16.15 -4.35
C GLN A 16 -0.14 14.99 -5.24
N ARG A 17 -1.29 14.37 -4.95
CA ARG A 17 -1.90 13.38 -5.86
C ARG A 17 -2.45 14.04 -7.11
N MET A 18 -3.17 15.15 -6.96
CA MET A 18 -3.71 15.92 -8.08
C MET A 18 -2.62 16.38 -9.04
N ASN A 19 -1.52 16.94 -8.50
CA ASN A 19 -0.39 17.38 -9.31
C ASN A 19 0.26 16.20 -10.06
N ARG A 20 0.50 15.07 -9.38
CA ARG A 20 1.08 13.88 -10.03
C ARG A 20 0.22 13.32 -11.13
N GLU A 21 -1.10 13.28 -10.95
CA GLU A 21 -2.01 12.84 -12.00
C GLU A 21 -2.05 13.82 -13.18
N ALA A 22 -2.09 15.13 -12.90
CA ALA A 22 -2.04 16.16 -13.93
C ALA A 22 -0.74 16.08 -14.75
N GLU A 23 0.40 15.84 -14.08
CA GLU A 23 1.67 15.65 -14.76
C GLU A 23 1.77 14.33 -15.52
N SER A 24 1.21 13.24 -14.98
CA SER A 24 1.13 11.95 -15.66
C SER A 24 0.37 12.06 -16.98
N ARG A 25 -0.72 12.84 -17.02
CA ARG A 25 -1.48 13.10 -18.26
C ARG A 25 -0.70 13.89 -19.30
N LYS A 26 0.22 14.75 -18.86
CA LYS A 26 1.10 15.49 -19.78
C LYS A 26 2.25 14.63 -20.30
N GLY A 27 2.43 13.40 -19.81
CA GLY A 27 3.57 12.55 -20.12
C GLY A 27 4.90 13.06 -19.54
N ILE A 28 4.87 14.03 -18.61
CA ILE A 28 6.05 14.79 -18.20
C ILE A 28 6.79 14.16 -17.00
N ALA A 29 6.12 13.62 -15.98
CA ALA A 29 6.73 13.65 -14.64
C ALA A 29 7.14 12.35 -13.93
N THR A 30 6.67 11.15 -14.28
CA THR A 30 6.87 10.03 -13.33
C THR A 30 8.17 9.23 -13.50
N LYS A 31 8.77 9.22 -14.70
CA LYS A 31 9.93 8.35 -14.96
C LYS A 31 11.25 8.80 -14.36
N ARG A 32 11.58 10.10 -14.40
CA ARG A 32 12.91 10.56 -13.95
C ARG A 32 13.06 10.61 -12.43
N GLN A 33 11.96 10.83 -11.69
CA GLN A 33 12.05 10.99 -10.23
C GLN A 33 12.14 9.65 -9.48
N LEU A 34 11.63 8.54 -10.04
CA LEU A 34 11.52 7.27 -9.32
C LEU A 34 12.59 6.22 -9.68
N GLN A 35 13.81 6.66 -9.98
CA GLN A 35 14.91 5.80 -10.47
C GLN A 35 16.16 5.83 -9.58
N ASN A 36 16.03 6.30 -8.34
CA ASN A 36 17.18 6.43 -7.45
C ASN A 36 17.90 5.10 -7.16
N HIS A 37 17.21 3.96 -7.32
CA HIS A 37 17.81 2.62 -7.20
C HIS A 37 18.94 2.37 -8.19
N LYS A 38 19.03 3.13 -9.29
CA LYS A 38 20.08 3.01 -10.31
C LYS A 38 21.38 3.71 -9.93
N HIS A 39 21.38 4.54 -8.89
CA HIS A 39 22.54 5.30 -8.44
C HIS A 39 23.19 4.64 -7.21
N LYS A 40 24.52 4.54 -7.21
CA LYS A 40 25.30 3.99 -6.07
C LYS A 40 25.04 4.79 -4.78
N GLN A 41 24.96 6.11 -4.91
CA GLN A 41 24.62 7.05 -3.85
C GLN A 41 23.62 8.08 -4.39
N PHE A 42 22.69 8.52 -3.56
CA PHE A 42 21.72 9.56 -3.93
C PHE A 42 21.21 10.33 -2.71
N VAL A 43 20.64 11.51 -2.95
CA VAL A 43 20.08 12.39 -1.92
C VAL A 43 18.64 12.71 -2.26
N VAL A 44 17.74 12.54 -1.30
CA VAL A 44 16.31 12.83 -1.45
C VAL A 44 15.92 13.96 -0.50
N ALA A 45 15.04 14.85 -0.97
CA ALA A 45 14.42 15.84 -0.10
C ALA A 45 13.49 15.15 0.92
N ASP A 46 13.69 15.43 2.20
CA ASP A 46 12.85 14.93 3.28
C ASP A 46 11.44 15.56 3.16
N LYS A 47 10.44 14.73 2.88
CA LYS A 47 9.06 15.22 2.71
C LYS A 47 8.36 15.48 4.05
N ILE A 48 8.95 15.02 5.16
CA ILE A 48 8.44 15.23 6.52
C ILE A 48 9.05 16.52 7.09
N VAL A 49 10.36 16.66 6.94
CA VAL A 49 11.10 17.84 7.41
C VAL A 49 11.30 18.79 6.23
N LYS A 50 10.48 19.85 6.15
CA LYS A 50 10.57 20.86 5.08
C LYS A 50 12.02 21.36 4.94
N ASP A 51 12.58 21.32 3.73
CA ASP A 51 13.97 21.70 3.40
C ASP A 51 15.06 20.74 3.93
N GLY A 52 14.67 19.68 4.64
CA GLY A 52 15.55 18.60 5.03
C GLY A 52 15.95 17.70 3.86
N LYS A 53 17.05 16.97 4.03
CA LYS A 53 17.57 16.02 3.03
C LYS A 53 18.04 14.73 3.70
N ALA A 54 17.89 13.60 3.03
CA ALA A 54 18.43 12.31 3.45
C ALA A 54 19.33 11.74 2.35
N SER A 55 20.49 11.23 2.76
CA SER A 55 21.48 10.63 1.86
C SER A 55 21.46 9.11 2.00
N TYR A 56 21.52 8.41 0.88
CA TYR A 56 21.48 6.96 0.82
C TYR A 56 22.64 6.40 -0.01
N GLU A 57 23.09 5.20 0.35
CA GLU A 57 24.17 4.50 -0.31
C GLU A 57 23.88 2.99 -0.35
N TRP A 58 24.17 2.35 -1.48
CA TRP A 58 24.23 0.90 -1.56
C TRP A 58 25.53 0.40 -0.94
N MET A 59 25.44 -0.44 0.08
CA MET A 59 26.61 -0.96 0.83
C MET A 59 26.69 -2.49 0.72
N PHE A 60 27.92 -3.03 0.65
CA PHE A 60 28.13 -4.48 0.65
C PHE A 60 27.68 -5.12 1.97
N GLN A 61 27.17 -6.34 1.90
CA GLN A 61 26.60 -7.01 3.08
C GLN A 61 27.60 -7.17 4.22
N ASP A 62 28.89 -7.39 3.93
CA ASP A 62 29.91 -7.55 4.96
C ASP A 62 30.12 -6.26 5.76
N GLN A 63 30.08 -5.11 5.10
CA GLN A 63 30.14 -3.82 5.78
C GLN A 63 28.90 -3.58 6.62
N VAL A 64 27.71 -3.88 6.08
CA VAL A 64 26.44 -3.74 6.80
C VAL A 64 26.38 -4.64 8.04
N LYS A 65 26.90 -5.87 7.96
CA LYS A 65 27.04 -6.79 9.09
C LYS A 65 28.05 -6.29 10.12
N LYS A 66 29.22 -5.82 9.67
CA LYS A 66 30.25 -5.23 10.53
C LYS A 66 29.72 -4.05 11.34
N ASP A 67 28.88 -3.22 10.73
CA ASP A 67 28.24 -2.08 11.37
C ASP A 67 26.99 -2.44 12.20
N LYS A 68 26.66 -3.75 12.29
CA LYS A 68 25.51 -4.30 13.02
C LYS A 68 24.17 -3.67 12.61
N LEU A 69 24.04 -3.22 11.36
CA LEU A 69 22.83 -2.60 10.84
C LEU A 69 21.71 -3.60 10.54
N LEU A 70 22.05 -4.89 10.50
CA LEU A 70 21.12 -6.03 10.29
C LEU A 70 21.17 -7.02 11.45
N ASP A 71 21.66 -6.59 12.62
CA ASP A 71 21.72 -7.43 13.81
C ASP A 71 20.31 -7.59 14.40
N PHE A 72 19.59 -8.58 13.88
CA PHE A 72 18.23 -8.93 14.26
C PHE A 72 18.19 -10.33 14.89
N GLU A 73 19.20 -10.68 15.68
CA GLU A 73 19.35 -12.01 16.31
C GLU A 73 18.11 -12.46 17.12
N ASN A 74 17.27 -11.53 17.57
CA ASN A 74 16.03 -11.78 18.30
C ASN A 74 14.75 -11.59 17.47
N MET A 75 14.86 -11.60 16.14
CA MET A 75 13.70 -11.40 15.26
C MET A 75 12.80 -12.64 15.29
N SER A 76 11.55 -12.42 15.63
CA SER A 76 10.50 -13.43 15.52
C SER A 76 9.65 -13.18 14.27
N ASP A 77 8.77 -14.12 13.95
CA ASP A 77 7.70 -13.84 12.99
C ASP A 77 6.80 -12.74 13.53
N ALA A 78 6.38 -11.85 12.63
CA ALA A 78 5.36 -10.87 12.92
C ALA A 78 4.16 -11.52 13.62
N PRO A 79 3.81 -11.08 14.85
CA PRO A 79 2.54 -11.48 15.41
C PRO A 79 1.45 -11.00 14.45
N LYS A 80 0.37 -11.79 14.39
CA LYS A 80 -0.88 -11.28 13.83
C LYS A 80 -1.16 -9.95 14.53
N ASP A 81 -1.52 -8.94 13.75
CA ASP A 81 -1.89 -7.66 14.34
C ASP A 81 -2.94 -7.90 15.43
N ASP A 82 -2.86 -7.10 16.49
CA ASP A 82 -3.87 -7.14 17.56
C ASP A 82 -5.24 -7.13 16.87
N PRO A 83 -6.11 -8.13 17.16
CA PRO A 83 -7.36 -8.25 16.45
C PRO A 83 -8.07 -6.91 16.52
N MET A 84 -8.49 -6.41 15.36
CA MET A 84 -9.21 -5.14 15.30
C MET A 84 -10.37 -5.21 16.28
N ASP A 85 -10.44 -4.25 17.20
CA ASP A 85 -11.54 -4.19 18.16
C ASP A 85 -12.85 -4.03 17.38
N LEU A 86 -13.59 -5.13 17.26
CA LEU A 86 -14.82 -5.19 16.49
C LEU A 86 -15.88 -4.24 17.07
N ALA A 87 -15.83 -3.93 18.36
CA ALA A 87 -16.74 -2.96 18.97
C ALA A 87 -16.40 -1.53 18.49
N MET A 88 -15.13 -1.15 18.51
CA MET A 88 -14.68 0.14 17.96
C MET A 88 -14.92 0.22 16.45
N PHE A 89 -14.73 -0.88 15.71
CA PHE A 89 -15.01 -0.94 14.28
C PHE A 89 -16.51 -0.75 13.99
N ARG A 90 -17.40 -1.43 14.72
CA ARG A 90 -18.86 -1.24 14.65
C ARG A 90 -19.24 0.21 14.94
N LYS A 91 -18.68 0.79 16.00
CA LYS A 91 -18.91 2.20 16.36
C LYS A 91 -18.51 3.13 15.21
N THR A 92 -17.37 2.88 14.57
CA THR A 92 -16.91 3.66 13.42
C THR A 92 -17.89 3.61 12.26
N LEU A 93 -18.46 2.43 11.93
CA LEU A 93 -19.49 2.31 10.89
C LEU A 93 -20.75 3.14 11.24
N VAL A 94 -21.25 3.03 12.47
CA VAL A 94 -22.42 3.79 12.95
C VAL A 94 -22.17 5.31 12.88
N GLU A 95 -21.00 5.77 13.31
CA GLU A 95 -20.62 7.20 13.27
C GLU A 95 -20.60 7.77 11.84
N HIS A 96 -20.45 6.90 10.84
CA HIS A 96 -20.47 7.21 9.41
C HIS A 96 -21.78 6.79 8.73
N ASN A 97 -22.85 6.61 9.51
CA ASN A 97 -24.21 6.30 9.05
C ASN A 97 -24.32 4.98 8.26
N ILE A 98 -23.49 3.99 8.59
CA ILE A 98 -23.54 2.63 8.03
C ILE A 98 -24.11 1.70 9.09
N ASP A 99 -25.23 1.04 8.81
CA ASP A 99 -25.88 0.10 9.74
C ASP A 99 -25.09 -1.22 9.82
N PRO A 100 -24.46 -1.58 10.95
CA PRO A 100 -23.71 -2.83 11.08
C PRO A 100 -24.58 -4.09 11.07
N ASN A 101 -25.91 -3.99 11.19
CA ASN A 101 -26.81 -5.14 11.26
C ASN A 101 -27.14 -5.74 9.88
N ILE A 102 -26.83 -5.04 8.79
CA ILE A 102 -27.06 -5.53 7.42
C ILE A 102 -25.94 -6.46 6.93
N PHE A 103 -24.83 -6.57 7.68
CA PHE A 103 -23.71 -7.47 7.36
C PHE A 103 -24.05 -8.91 7.74
N GLY A 104 -23.60 -9.87 6.92
CA GLY A 104 -23.90 -11.30 7.10
C GLY A 104 -25.34 -11.69 6.77
N VAL A 105 -26.17 -10.77 6.27
CA VAL A 105 -27.55 -11.04 5.85
C VAL A 105 -27.59 -11.36 4.36
N GLY A 106 -28.20 -12.50 4.00
CA GLY A 106 -28.37 -12.91 2.60
C GLY A 106 -27.04 -13.20 1.90
N LYS A 107 -26.71 -12.41 0.86
CA LYS A 107 -25.44 -12.52 0.11
C LYS A 107 -24.33 -11.62 0.67
N ALA A 108 -24.63 -10.80 1.68
CA ALA A 108 -23.65 -9.92 2.29
C ALA A 108 -22.63 -10.72 3.11
N LYS A 109 -21.38 -10.28 3.06
CA LYS A 109 -20.30 -10.77 3.91
C LYS A 109 -20.48 -10.26 5.34
N GLY A 110 -19.92 -11.00 6.30
CA GLY A 110 -19.93 -10.63 7.71
C GLY A 110 -19.05 -9.40 8.00
N ILE A 111 -19.31 -8.71 9.11
CA ILE A 111 -18.52 -7.56 9.52
C ILE A 111 -17.08 -7.95 9.89
N GLU A 112 -16.89 -9.17 10.43
CA GLU A 112 -15.60 -9.75 10.74
C GLU A 112 -14.75 -9.91 9.46
N GLN A 113 -15.40 -10.24 8.33
CA GLN A 113 -14.73 -10.33 7.04
C GLN A 113 -14.32 -8.94 6.53
N LEU A 114 -15.16 -7.91 6.71
CA LEU A 114 -14.79 -6.54 6.36
C LEU A 114 -13.62 -6.04 7.22
N ALA A 115 -13.72 -6.22 8.55
CA ALA A 115 -12.66 -5.86 9.48
C ALA A 115 -11.36 -6.58 9.10
N LYS A 116 -11.44 -7.87 8.73
CA LYS A 116 -10.26 -8.62 8.29
C LYS A 116 -9.68 -8.09 6.99
N GLU A 117 -10.49 -7.72 6.00
CA GLU A 117 -9.99 -7.11 4.77
C GLU A 117 -9.28 -5.76 5.04
N VAL A 118 -9.73 -4.99 6.03
CA VAL A 118 -9.09 -3.73 6.43
C VAL A 118 -7.80 -3.99 7.20
N GLU A 119 -7.82 -4.93 8.15
CA GLU A 119 -6.67 -5.33 8.98
C GLU A 119 -5.53 -5.88 8.12
N THR A 120 -5.82 -6.79 7.20
CA THR A 120 -4.80 -7.32 6.27
C THR A 120 -4.38 -6.28 5.24
N GLY A 121 -5.20 -5.26 5.00
CA GLY A 121 -5.04 -4.23 3.97
C GLY A 121 -5.37 -4.70 2.56
N ALA A 122 -6.15 -5.78 2.43
CA ALA A 122 -6.81 -6.14 1.16
C ALA A 122 -7.86 -5.09 0.74
N SER A 123 -8.31 -4.27 1.70
CA SER A 123 -9.03 -3.02 1.46
C SER A 123 -8.63 -1.97 2.51
N ARG A 124 -9.06 -0.72 2.32
CA ARG A 124 -8.84 0.37 3.29
C ARG A 124 -10.11 1.15 3.48
N LEU A 125 -10.31 1.75 4.65
CA LEU A 125 -11.39 2.72 4.84
C LEU A 125 -10.82 4.14 4.75
N MET A 126 -11.42 4.96 3.90
CA MET A 126 -11.04 6.35 3.68
C MET A 126 -12.28 7.25 3.80
N LEU A 127 -12.08 8.52 4.14
CA LEU A 127 -13.15 9.52 4.14
C LEU A 127 -13.15 10.27 2.82
N ASP A 128 -14.33 10.49 2.26
CA ASP A 128 -14.49 11.45 1.17
C ASP A 128 -14.42 12.89 1.71
N ALA A 129 -13.43 13.66 1.27
CA ALA A 129 -13.29 15.04 1.70
C ALA A 129 -14.40 15.98 1.15
N GLN A 130 -15.17 15.56 0.14
CA GLN A 130 -16.30 16.34 -0.41
C GLN A 130 -17.62 16.07 0.32
N GLN A 131 -17.76 14.90 0.95
CA GLN A 131 -19.02 14.45 1.53
C GLN A 131 -18.84 14.20 3.04
N HIS A 132 -19.55 14.96 3.87
CA HIS A 132 -19.42 14.89 5.31
C HIS A 132 -19.67 13.46 5.82
N LYS A 133 -18.68 12.89 6.53
CA LYS A 133 -18.74 11.54 7.12
C LYS A 133 -18.99 10.40 6.12
N LYS A 134 -18.75 10.59 4.82
CA LYS A 134 -18.83 9.48 3.87
C LYS A 134 -17.60 8.60 4.00
N LEU A 135 -17.78 7.42 4.58
CA LEU A 135 -16.76 6.39 4.68
C LEU A 135 -16.77 5.52 3.42
N VAL A 136 -15.60 5.36 2.81
CA VAL A 136 -15.44 4.68 1.53
C VAL A 136 -14.43 3.57 1.69
N ARG A 137 -14.82 2.38 1.26
CA ARG A 137 -13.94 1.22 1.17
C ARG A 137 -13.14 1.28 -0.13
N VAL A 138 -11.82 1.30 -0.04
CA VAL A 138 -10.94 1.36 -1.21
C VAL A 138 -10.29 0.01 -1.45
N VAL A 139 -10.33 -0.46 -2.69
CA VAL A 139 -9.71 -1.71 -3.13
C VAL A 139 -8.81 -1.43 -4.32
N ASP A 140 -7.54 -1.81 -4.22
CA ASP A 140 -6.62 -1.72 -5.34
C ASP A 140 -6.75 -2.99 -6.20
N ILE A 141 -6.87 -2.83 -7.51
CA ILE A 141 -7.01 -3.89 -8.50
C ILE A 141 -5.94 -3.70 -9.57
N VAL A 142 -5.37 -4.79 -10.05
CA VAL A 142 -4.52 -4.78 -11.24
C VAL A 142 -5.26 -5.46 -12.38
N VAL A 143 -5.22 -4.85 -13.54
CA VAL A 143 -5.91 -5.30 -14.76
C VAL A 143 -4.90 -5.35 -15.90
N LEU A 144 -4.87 -6.45 -16.65
CA LEU A 144 -3.95 -6.63 -17.76
C LEU A 144 -4.62 -6.28 -19.09
N LYS A 145 -3.98 -5.40 -19.86
CA LYS A 145 -4.26 -5.17 -21.27
C LYS A 145 -3.27 -6.01 -22.08
N LEU A 146 -3.50 -7.32 -22.08
CA LEU A 146 -2.62 -8.28 -22.72
C LEU A 146 -2.92 -8.39 -24.22
N ARG A 147 -1.89 -8.20 -25.03
CA ARG A 147 -1.96 -8.26 -26.50
C ARG A 147 -0.96 -9.27 -27.07
N PRO A 148 -1.16 -9.79 -28.28
CA PRO A 148 -0.10 -10.48 -29.02
C PRO A 148 1.04 -9.49 -29.35
N ALA A 149 2.17 -10.02 -29.82
CA ALA A 149 3.34 -9.21 -30.17
C ALA A 149 3.03 -8.09 -31.19
N ASP A 150 2.11 -8.36 -32.14
CA ASP A 150 1.67 -7.42 -33.18
C ASP A 150 0.71 -6.33 -32.68
N GLY A 151 0.15 -6.48 -31.47
CA GLY A 151 -0.82 -5.55 -30.89
C GLY A 151 -2.22 -5.58 -31.53
N SER A 152 -2.51 -6.55 -32.40
CA SER A 152 -3.72 -6.59 -33.23
C SER A 152 -5.04 -6.68 -32.45
N CYS A 153 -5.00 -7.32 -31.28
CA CYS A 153 -6.15 -7.58 -30.43
C CYS A 153 -5.76 -7.52 -28.95
N LEU A 154 -6.75 -7.68 -28.07
CA LEU A 154 -6.61 -7.77 -26.62
C LEU A 154 -7.27 -9.05 -26.09
N LEU A 155 -6.73 -9.59 -25.02
CA LEU A 155 -7.33 -10.72 -24.34
C LEU A 155 -8.47 -10.29 -23.42
N VAL A 156 -9.60 -10.99 -23.50
CA VAL A 156 -10.80 -10.74 -22.70
C VAL A 156 -11.22 -12.02 -22.00
N GLU A 157 -11.44 -11.95 -20.68
CA GLU A 157 -12.18 -12.96 -19.91
C GLU A 157 -13.66 -12.77 -20.23
N PHE A 158 -14.27 -13.72 -20.92
CA PHE A 158 -15.68 -13.61 -21.34
C PHE A 158 -16.62 -14.42 -20.47
N LYS A 159 -16.12 -15.46 -19.80
CA LYS A 159 -16.92 -16.38 -18.99
C LYS A 159 -16.10 -16.95 -17.85
N GLU A 160 -16.78 -17.28 -16.76
CA GLU A 160 -16.22 -17.99 -15.61
C GLU A 160 -17.20 -19.06 -15.13
N LYS A 161 -16.66 -20.23 -14.78
CA LYS A 161 -17.37 -21.38 -14.23
C LYS A 161 -16.76 -21.72 -12.87
N PHE A 162 -17.61 -21.81 -11.85
CA PHE A 162 -17.24 -22.14 -10.48
C PHE A 162 -17.14 -23.67 -10.28
N PRO A 163 -16.47 -24.15 -9.21
CA PRO A 163 -16.41 -25.58 -8.87
C PRO A 163 -17.77 -26.25 -8.69
N ASP A 164 -18.82 -25.48 -8.39
CA ASP A 164 -20.20 -25.94 -8.26
C ASP A 164 -20.99 -25.86 -9.58
N GLU A 165 -20.29 -25.80 -10.71
CA GLU A 165 -20.82 -25.74 -12.07
C GLU A 165 -21.61 -24.46 -12.41
N ARG A 166 -21.80 -23.53 -11.47
CA ARG A 166 -22.42 -22.23 -11.79
C ARG A 166 -21.54 -21.47 -12.77
N GLU A 167 -22.18 -20.76 -13.69
CA GLU A 167 -21.49 -19.95 -14.69
C GLU A 167 -21.92 -18.49 -14.60
N ARG A 168 -20.99 -17.60 -14.97
CA ARG A 168 -21.30 -16.19 -15.21
C ARG A 168 -20.57 -15.68 -16.44
N GLU A 169 -21.26 -14.87 -17.24
CA GLU A 169 -20.64 -14.05 -18.26
C GLU A 169 -19.95 -12.86 -17.57
N THR A 170 -18.71 -12.56 -17.95
CA THR A 170 -17.91 -11.51 -17.29
C THR A 170 -17.55 -10.36 -18.22
N MET A 171 -17.19 -10.66 -19.48
CA MET A 171 -16.84 -9.70 -20.53
C MET A 171 -15.95 -8.55 -20.03
N ARG A 172 -14.77 -8.91 -19.52
CA ARG A 172 -13.82 -7.95 -18.92
C ARG A 172 -12.38 -8.30 -19.23
N LEU A 173 -11.50 -7.31 -19.04
CA LEU A 173 -10.06 -7.57 -19.02
C LEU A 173 -9.68 -8.46 -17.83
N PRO A 174 -8.72 -9.39 -17.98
CA PRO A 174 -8.19 -10.18 -16.86
C PRO A 174 -7.65 -9.27 -15.76
N GLY A 175 -8.05 -9.51 -14.52
CA GLY A 175 -7.64 -8.67 -13.40
C GLY A 175 -8.07 -9.22 -12.06
N THR A 176 -7.33 -8.86 -11.01
CA THR A 176 -7.59 -9.31 -9.65
C THR A 176 -7.23 -8.24 -8.62
N LYS A 177 -7.68 -8.43 -7.38
CA LYS A 177 -7.30 -7.57 -6.26
C LYS A 177 -5.79 -7.70 -6.02
N LYS A 178 -5.14 -6.57 -5.79
CA LYS A 178 -3.74 -6.50 -5.38
C LYS A 178 -3.63 -6.94 -3.93
N GLU A 179 -2.80 -7.94 -3.65
CA GLU A 179 -2.59 -8.35 -2.27
C GLU A 179 -1.78 -7.29 -1.50
N PRO A 180 -1.89 -7.25 -0.17
CA PRO A 180 -1.17 -6.33 0.70
C PRO A 180 0.31 -6.15 0.36
N HIS A 181 1.02 -7.25 0.14
CA HIS A 181 2.47 -7.29 -0.08
C HIS A 181 2.89 -7.11 -1.55
N GLU A 182 1.92 -7.10 -2.48
CA GLU A 182 2.21 -7.03 -3.91
C GLU A 182 2.26 -5.59 -4.43
N ASN A 183 3.14 -5.33 -5.38
CA ASN A 183 3.02 -4.19 -6.30
C ASN A 183 2.20 -4.58 -7.55
N ALA A 184 2.07 -3.67 -8.53
CA ALA A 184 1.34 -3.98 -9.76
C ALA A 184 2.02 -5.11 -10.56
N ARG A 185 3.35 -5.18 -10.54
CA ARG A 185 4.12 -6.25 -11.19
C ARG A 185 3.86 -7.62 -10.61
N GLN A 186 4.03 -7.81 -9.31
CA GLN A 186 3.78 -9.08 -8.61
C GLN A 186 2.34 -9.54 -8.85
N THR A 187 1.37 -8.63 -8.75
CA THR A 187 -0.02 -8.95 -9.06
C THR A 187 -0.21 -9.37 -10.52
N SER A 188 0.45 -8.69 -11.46
CA SER A 188 0.39 -9.03 -12.89
C SER A 188 0.97 -10.42 -13.19
N GLU A 189 2.12 -10.73 -12.59
CA GLU A 189 2.74 -12.06 -12.66
C GLU A 189 1.82 -13.14 -12.05
N ARG A 190 1.17 -12.83 -10.93
CA ARG A 190 0.21 -13.73 -10.29
C ARG A 190 -1.05 -13.95 -11.13
N ILE A 191 -1.57 -12.91 -11.81
CA ILE A 191 -2.66 -13.07 -12.77
C ILE A 191 -2.24 -14.06 -13.86
N LEU A 192 -1.07 -13.87 -14.49
CA LEU A 192 -0.60 -14.80 -15.51
C LEU A 192 -0.47 -16.23 -14.97
N LYS A 193 0.17 -16.40 -13.80
CA LYS A 193 0.45 -17.73 -13.25
C LYS A 193 -0.79 -18.45 -12.72
N GLU A 194 -1.54 -17.81 -11.83
CA GLU A 194 -2.63 -18.45 -11.08
C GLU A 194 -3.97 -18.39 -11.80
N MET A 195 -4.25 -17.30 -12.53
CA MET A 195 -5.53 -17.12 -13.22
C MET A 195 -5.50 -17.70 -14.64
N MET A 196 -4.35 -17.63 -15.29
CA MET A 196 -4.21 -17.90 -16.72
C MET A 196 -3.31 -19.11 -17.01
N ASN A 197 -2.63 -19.68 -16.01
CA ASN A 197 -1.65 -20.75 -16.23
C ASN A 197 -0.61 -20.42 -17.32
N MET A 198 -0.20 -19.16 -17.38
CA MET A 198 0.82 -18.61 -18.28
C MET A 198 2.11 -18.33 -17.50
N ASP A 199 3.25 -18.70 -18.07
CA ASP A 199 4.55 -18.35 -17.51
C ASP A 199 4.80 -16.83 -17.69
N PRO A 200 5.03 -16.05 -16.63
CA PRO A 200 5.25 -14.60 -16.76
C PRO A 200 6.42 -14.21 -17.68
N SER A 201 7.41 -15.09 -17.90
CA SER A 201 8.53 -14.84 -18.83
C SER A 201 8.09 -14.76 -20.30
N MET A 202 6.90 -15.27 -20.63
CA MET A 202 6.34 -15.14 -21.98
C MET A 202 5.77 -13.76 -22.27
N VAL A 203 5.66 -12.89 -21.26
CA VAL A 203 5.02 -11.58 -21.35
C VAL A 203 6.00 -10.47 -21.01
N THR A 204 6.06 -9.45 -21.85
CA THR A 204 6.70 -8.18 -21.53
C THR A 204 5.66 -7.21 -20.97
N PHE A 205 5.96 -6.58 -19.84
CA PHE A 205 5.09 -5.62 -19.17
C PHE A 205 5.57 -4.19 -19.35
N ASP A 206 4.64 -3.25 -19.56
CA ASP A 206 4.92 -1.81 -19.53
C ASP A 206 4.39 -1.18 -18.23
N PHE A 207 5.20 -1.19 -17.18
CA PHE A 207 4.90 -0.46 -15.93
C PHE A 207 5.19 1.04 -16.03
N SER A 208 5.67 1.48 -17.18
CA SER A 208 6.15 2.82 -17.41
C SER A 208 5.01 3.76 -17.85
N SER A 209 3.87 3.18 -18.23
CA SER A 209 2.67 3.85 -18.73
C SER A 209 1.38 3.37 -18.04
N VAL A 210 1.46 2.86 -16.80
CA VAL A 210 0.30 2.32 -16.06
C VAL A 210 -0.83 3.35 -15.96
N GLU A 211 -1.95 3.02 -16.60
CA GLU A 211 -3.19 3.81 -16.57
C GLU A 211 -3.91 3.53 -15.25
N ARG A 212 -4.40 4.59 -14.59
CA ARG A 212 -5.11 4.47 -13.31
C ARG A 212 -6.56 4.90 -13.45
N GLN A 213 -7.46 4.04 -12.98
CA GLN A 213 -8.91 4.28 -12.97
C GLN A 213 -9.43 4.20 -11.54
N GLU A 214 -10.41 5.02 -11.23
CA GLU A 214 -11.24 4.83 -10.05
C GLU A 214 -12.68 4.55 -10.47
N GLU A 215 -13.29 3.53 -9.88
CA GLU A 215 -14.67 3.16 -10.10
C GLU A 215 -15.39 3.07 -8.75
N GLU A 216 -16.34 3.97 -8.53
CA GLU A 216 -17.20 3.98 -7.35
C GLU A 216 -18.45 3.13 -7.61
N THR A 217 -18.77 2.25 -6.67
CA THR A 217 -19.96 1.40 -6.73
C THR A 217 -20.36 0.94 -5.33
N ASP A 218 -21.64 0.64 -5.15
CA ASP A 218 -22.13 0.06 -3.91
C ASP A 218 -21.77 -1.43 -3.84
N SER A 219 -21.12 -1.83 -2.74
CA SER A 219 -20.70 -3.21 -2.61
C SER A 219 -21.88 -4.11 -2.26
N ILE A 220 -22.21 -5.04 -3.15
CA ILE A 220 -23.18 -6.11 -2.85
C ILE A 220 -22.71 -6.95 -1.65
N SER A 221 -21.39 -7.14 -1.51
CA SER A 221 -20.81 -7.90 -0.40
C SER A 221 -20.81 -7.13 0.92
N PHE A 222 -20.76 -5.80 0.88
CA PHE A 222 -20.75 -4.94 2.07
C PHE A 222 -21.78 -3.82 1.89
N PRO A 223 -23.09 -4.15 2.01
CA PRO A 223 -24.15 -3.18 1.77
C PRO A 223 -24.00 -1.93 2.65
N GLY A 224 -24.42 -0.77 2.13
CA GLY A 224 -24.24 0.52 2.81
C GLY A 224 -22.81 1.07 2.78
N VAL A 225 -21.80 0.27 2.36
CA VAL A 225 -20.42 0.73 2.22
C VAL A 225 -20.10 1.01 0.75
N THR A 226 -20.05 2.29 0.39
CA THR A 226 -19.54 2.73 -0.91
C THR A 226 -18.13 2.19 -1.11
N THR A 227 -17.88 1.54 -2.24
CA THR A 227 -16.57 1.00 -2.60
C THR A 227 -15.98 1.74 -3.79
N VAL A 228 -14.73 2.19 -3.66
CA VAL A 228 -13.92 2.71 -4.76
C VAL A 228 -12.86 1.67 -5.15
N TYR A 229 -12.98 1.16 -6.36
CA TYR A 229 -11.99 0.30 -6.98
C TYR A 229 -10.95 1.15 -7.70
N ARG A 230 -9.70 1.14 -7.21
CA ARG A 230 -8.55 1.77 -7.85
C ARG A 230 -7.87 0.75 -8.76
N LYS A 231 -8.12 0.83 -10.07
CA LYS A 231 -7.57 -0.09 -11.06
C LYS A 231 -6.27 0.47 -11.61
N GLU A 232 -5.22 -0.34 -11.60
CA GLU A 232 -3.98 -0.12 -12.33
C GLU A 232 -4.03 -1.01 -13.60
N LEU A 233 -4.21 -0.38 -14.76
CA LEU A 233 -4.26 -1.05 -16.05
C LEU A 233 -2.84 -1.11 -16.62
N VAL A 234 -2.32 -2.33 -16.77
CA VAL A 234 -0.95 -2.60 -17.21
C VAL A 234 -0.99 -3.11 -18.65
N GLU A 235 -0.30 -2.41 -19.56
CA GLU A 235 -0.13 -2.88 -20.94
C GLU A 235 0.89 -4.03 -20.96
N CYS A 236 0.51 -5.12 -21.62
CA CYS A 236 1.28 -6.35 -21.67
C CYS A 236 1.35 -6.89 -23.10
N LYS A 237 2.48 -7.47 -23.50
CA LYS A 237 2.65 -8.13 -24.79
C LYS A 237 3.16 -9.55 -24.62
N VAL A 238 2.54 -10.51 -25.30
CA VAL A 238 3.09 -11.86 -25.42
C VAL A 238 4.28 -11.81 -26.38
N THR A 239 5.47 -12.13 -25.88
CA THR A 239 6.76 -12.01 -26.61
C THR A 239 7.54 -13.31 -26.70
N THR A 240 7.01 -14.44 -26.21
CA THR A 240 7.68 -15.74 -26.35
C THR A 240 7.80 -16.16 -27.83
N PRO A 241 8.97 -16.67 -28.27
CA PRO A 241 9.12 -17.24 -29.60
C PRO A 241 8.60 -18.69 -29.70
N ASP A 242 8.29 -19.33 -28.57
CA ASP A 242 7.86 -20.73 -28.56
C ASP A 242 6.44 -20.90 -29.12
N LYS A 243 6.34 -21.58 -30.26
CA LYS A 243 5.07 -21.84 -30.95
C LYS A 243 4.12 -22.69 -30.14
N ALA A 244 4.63 -23.65 -29.34
CA ALA A 244 3.78 -24.51 -28.53
C ALA A 244 3.09 -23.70 -27.41
N THR A 245 3.88 -22.87 -26.70
CA THR A 245 3.35 -21.94 -25.71
C THR A 245 2.36 -20.93 -26.32
N LEU A 246 2.64 -20.40 -27.52
CA LEU A 246 1.69 -19.52 -28.22
C LEU A 246 0.36 -20.22 -28.50
N GLN A 247 0.39 -21.45 -29.01
CA GLN A 247 -0.83 -22.22 -29.31
C GLN A 247 -1.68 -22.49 -28.06
N GLN A 248 -1.07 -22.72 -26.91
CA GLN A 248 -1.78 -22.94 -25.64
C GLN A 248 -2.64 -21.74 -25.22
N VAL A 249 -2.20 -20.52 -25.57
CA VAL A 249 -2.94 -19.26 -25.29
C VAL A 249 -3.71 -18.77 -26.51
N GLY A 250 -3.91 -19.65 -27.49
CA GLY A 250 -4.68 -19.40 -28.70
C GLY A 250 -4.00 -18.54 -29.76
N LEU A 251 -2.69 -18.37 -29.71
CA LEU A 251 -1.91 -17.62 -30.71
C LEU A 251 -1.18 -18.56 -31.69
N PRO A 252 -0.98 -18.14 -32.96
CA PRO A 252 -1.45 -16.90 -33.58
C PRO A 252 -2.91 -16.99 -34.10
N GLY A 253 -3.57 -18.14 -33.95
CA GLY A 253 -4.90 -18.39 -34.53
C GLY A 253 -6.07 -17.61 -33.90
N LEU A 254 -5.80 -16.84 -32.84
CA LEU A 254 -6.77 -16.11 -32.02
C LEU A 254 -7.88 -17.01 -31.45
N SER A 255 -7.58 -18.28 -31.19
CA SER A 255 -8.55 -19.25 -30.69
C SER A 255 -8.89 -19.01 -29.23
N GLN A 256 -10.12 -19.35 -28.84
CA GLN A 256 -10.52 -19.34 -27.43
C GLN A 256 -9.78 -20.42 -26.65
N TRP A 257 -9.56 -20.17 -25.37
CA TRP A 257 -8.97 -21.13 -24.46
C TRP A 257 -9.48 -20.88 -23.03
N HIS A 258 -9.12 -21.77 -22.11
CA HIS A 258 -9.51 -21.64 -20.71
C HIS A 258 -8.38 -22.05 -19.77
N ALA A 259 -8.44 -21.55 -18.54
CA ALA A 259 -7.55 -21.95 -17.46
C ALA A 259 -8.38 -22.19 -16.19
N THR A 260 -7.95 -23.16 -15.38
CA THR A 260 -8.56 -23.45 -14.08
C THR A 260 -7.59 -23.02 -12.98
N ASP A 261 -8.06 -22.16 -12.07
CA ASP A 261 -7.25 -21.68 -10.96
C ASP A 261 -7.13 -22.73 -9.83
N ALA A 262 -6.31 -22.43 -8.81
CA ALA A 262 -6.08 -23.32 -7.68
C ALA A 262 -7.33 -23.55 -6.81
N GLN A 263 -8.36 -22.72 -6.94
CA GLN A 263 -9.64 -22.87 -6.25
C GLN A 263 -10.66 -23.65 -7.10
N GLY A 264 -10.28 -24.07 -8.31
CA GLY A 264 -11.12 -24.83 -9.24
C GLY A 264 -12.06 -23.97 -10.09
N ASN A 265 -11.91 -22.64 -10.09
CA ASN A 265 -12.68 -21.80 -11.02
C ASN A 265 -12.06 -21.87 -12.41
N THR A 266 -12.86 -22.18 -13.42
CA THR A 266 -12.44 -22.17 -14.82
C THR A 266 -12.81 -20.85 -15.48
N LYS A 267 -11.83 -20.14 -16.01
CA LYS A 267 -11.99 -18.88 -16.73
C LYS A 267 -11.76 -19.10 -18.22
N PHE A 268 -12.61 -18.50 -19.05
CA PHE A 268 -12.57 -18.62 -20.49
C PHE A 268 -12.14 -17.30 -21.11
N PHE A 269 -11.20 -17.38 -22.04
CA PHE A 269 -10.56 -16.23 -22.66
C PHE A 269 -10.75 -16.24 -24.17
N MET A 270 -10.90 -15.05 -24.74
CA MET A 270 -10.96 -14.84 -26.18
C MET A 270 -10.16 -13.59 -26.56
N TRP A 271 -9.66 -13.57 -27.78
CA TRP A 271 -8.98 -12.42 -28.36
C TRP A 271 -10.00 -11.58 -29.12
N LEU A 272 -10.05 -10.28 -28.83
CA LEU A 272 -10.94 -9.32 -29.48
C LEU A 272 -10.16 -8.09 -29.93
N THR A 273 -10.50 -7.53 -31.08
CA THR A 273 -10.05 -6.18 -31.42
C THR A 273 -10.62 -5.16 -30.45
N ASP A 274 -10.02 -3.98 -30.34
CA ASP A 274 -10.51 -2.90 -29.47
C ASP A 274 -11.99 -2.57 -29.79
N THR A 275 -12.34 -2.49 -31.09
CA THR A 275 -13.70 -2.23 -31.55
C THR A 275 -14.69 -3.31 -31.11
N GLU A 276 -14.33 -4.59 -31.23
CA GLU A 276 -15.20 -5.69 -30.81
C GLU A 276 -15.38 -5.74 -29.28
N ALA A 277 -14.31 -5.46 -28.54
CA ALA A 277 -14.35 -5.41 -27.08
C ALA A 277 -15.22 -4.23 -26.60
N GLU A 278 -15.09 -3.04 -27.20
CA GLU A 278 -15.95 -1.89 -26.92
C GLU A 278 -17.41 -2.16 -27.30
N ALA A 279 -17.67 -2.82 -28.43
CA ALA A 279 -19.03 -3.24 -28.83
C ALA A 279 -19.68 -4.19 -27.81
N LYS A 280 -18.86 -5.02 -27.14
CA LYS A 280 -19.28 -5.87 -26.02
C LYS A 280 -19.17 -5.20 -24.65
N LYS A 281 -18.99 -3.87 -24.62
CA LYS A 281 -18.93 -3.02 -23.41
C LYS A 281 -17.76 -3.37 -22.46
N VAL A 282 -16.69 -3.96 -22.98
CA VAL A 282 -15.45 -4.15 -22.22
C VAL A 282 -14.83 -2.77 -21.97
N LYS A 283 -14.54 -2.45 -20.69
CA LYS A 283 -13.94 -1.17 -20.32
C LYS A 283 -12.44 -1.17 -20.66
N LEU A 284 -12.08 -0.63 -21.83
CA LEU A 284 -10.68 -0.58 -22.31
C LEU A 284 -9.89 0.65 -21.83
N LYS A 285 -10.59 1.75 -21.57
CA LYS A 285 -10.00 3.06 -21.25
C LYS A 285 -10.72 3.70 -20.07
N VAL A 286 -10.04 4.63 -19.41
CA VAL A 286 -10.61 5.48 -18.38
C VAL A 286 -11.49 6.54 -19.01
N HIS A 287 -12.80 6.45 -18.80
CA HIS A 287 -13.74 7.53 -19.10
C HIS A 287 -13.96 8.38 -17.85
N GLY A 288 -13.54 9.65 -17.92
CA GLY A 288 -13.66 10.58 -16.81
C GLY A 288 -12.55 10.40 -15.79
N SER A 289 -11.92 11.51 -15.42
CA SER A 289 -10.75 11.50 -14.57
C SER A 289 -11.05 12.24 -13.27
N HIS A 290 -11.98 11.70 -12.50
CA HIS A 290 -12.24 12.25 -11.18
C HIS A 290 -11.08 11.84 -10.27
N ILE A 291 -10.32 12.81 -9.78
CA ILE A 291 -9.28 12.56 -8.79
C ILE A 291 -10.00 12.35 -7.47
N SER A 292 -9.95 11.14 -6.91
CA SER A 292 -10.53 10.87 -5.59
C SER A 292 -10.09 11.88 -4.54
N THR A 293 -11.09 12.51 -3.92
CA THR A 293 -10.97 13.33 -2.72
C THR A 293 -10.87 12.50 -1.45
N LEU A 294 -10.64 11.18 -1.59
CA LEU A 294 -10.53 10.29 -0.45
C LEU A 294 -9.25 10.60 0.32
N VAL A 295 -9.40 10.80 1.61
CA VAL A 295 -8.33 11.06 2.56
C VAL A 295 -8.46 10.11 3.75
N ARG A 296 -7.39 9.96 4.52
CA ARG A 296 -7.38 9.09 5.69
C ARG A 296 -8.25 9.67 6.82
N ALA A 297 -8.98 8.83 7.54
CA ALA A 297 -9.68 9.29 8.75
C ALA A 297 -8.65 9.73 9.80
N PRO A 298 -8.88 10.83 10.55
CA PRO A 298 -8.07 11.10 11.74
C PRO A 298 -8.32 9.99 12.75
N ILE A 299 -7.26 9.47 13.35
CA ILE A 299 -7.33 8.43 14.38
C ILE A 299 -6.63 8.98 15.60
N GLY A 300 -7.20 8.87 16.80
CA GLY A 300 -6.54 9.31 18.04
C GLY A 300 -7.14 10.56 18.69
N LEU A 301 -6.42 11.12 19.66
CA LEU A 301 -6.90 12.19 20.53
C LEU A 301 -6.37 13.56 20.10
N ASP A 302 -7.24 14.57 20.05
CA ASP A 302 -6.81 15.96 19.95
C ASP A 302 -6.10 16.43 21.23
N GLU A 303 -5.55 17.64 21.21
CA GLU A 303 -4.66 18.12 22.26
C GLU A 303 -5.40 18.27 23.60
N GLU A 304 -6.64 18.74 23.54
CA GLU A 304 -7.52 18.91 24.68
C GLU A 304 -7.95 17.55 25.26
N ALA A 305 -8.41 16.61 24.44
CA ALA A 305 -8.78 15.26 24.86
C ALA A 305 -7.58 14.46 25.37
N LEU A 306 -6.40 14.60 24.73
CA LEU A 306 -5.16 13.99 25.19
C LEU A 306 -4.76 14.52 26.56
N ARG A 307 -4.88 15.83 26.78
CA ARG A 307 -4.57 16.46 28.07
C ARG A 307 -5.44 15.90 29.18
N GLU A 308 -6.74 15.80 28.95
CA GLU A 308 -7.68 15.22 29.92
C GLU A 308 -7.37 13.74 30.18
N TYR A 309 -7.15 12.96 29.12
CA TYR A 309 -6.79 11.55 29.22
C TYR A 309 -5.53 11.33 30.06
N LEU A 310 -4.46 12.07 29.81
CA LEU A 310 -3.20 11.97 30.56
C LEU A 310 -3.37 12.38 32.02
N LYS A 311 -4.09 13.47 32.30
CA LYS A 311 -4.36 13.92 33.67
C LYS A 311 -5.15 12.88 34.48
N THR A 312 -6.21 12.33 33.89
CA THR A 312 -7.06 11.32 34.53
C THR A 312 -6.28 10.05 34.89
N ASN A 313 -5.21 9.76 34.15
CA ASN A 313 -4.31 8.65 34.42
C ASN A 313 -3.05 9.06 35.20
N GLY A 314 -3.05 10.21 35.87
CA GLY A 314 -1.99 10.62 36.79
C GLY A 314 -0.68 11.04 36.13
N ILE A 315 -0.68 11.34 34.83
CA ILE A 315 0.52 11.81 34.12
C ILE A 315 0.66 13.34 34.26
N ASP A 316 1.83 13.80 34.72
CA ASP A 316 2.13 15.22 34.84
C ASP A 316 2.37 15.86 33.47
N ILE A 317 1.30 16.47 32.95
CA ILE A 317 1.30 17.16 31.67
C ILE A 317 2.26 18.36 31.60
N ASN A 318 2.73 18.91 32.73
CA ASN A 318 3.60 20.08 32.72
C ASN A 318 5.01 19.74 32.22
N GLN A 319 5.39 18.46 32.21
CA GLN A 319 6.70 18.01 31.72
C GLN A 319 6.80 17.99 30.18
N PHE A 320 5.67 18.05 29.47
CA PHE A 320 5.63 18.09 28.01
C PHE A 320 6.05 19.46 27.48
N GLY A 321 6.98 19.48 26.53
CA GLY A 321 7.56 20.70 25.93
C GLY A 321 8.71 21.30 26.75
N GLN A 322 9.20 20.59 27.76
CA GLN A 322 10.35 20.99 28.59
C GLN A 322 11.56 20.09 28.34
N ASN A 323 12.78 20.59 28.52
CA ASN A 323 14.01 19.77 28.49
C ASN A 323 14.19 18.88 27.25
N GLY A 324 13.67 19.31 26.09
CA GLY A 324 13.73 18.55 24.84
C GLY A 324 12.70 17.41 24.73
N THR A 325 11.70 17.35 25.61
CA THR A 325 10.52 16.49 25.44
C THR A 325 9.58 17.07 24.37
N LYS A 326 8.68 16.24 23.82
CA LYS A 326 7.63 16.74 22.92
C LYS A 326 6.63 17.57 23.69
N SER A 327 6.09 18.60 23.06
CA SER A 327 4.88 19.29 23.53
C SER A 327 3.64 18.38 23.40
N LEU A 328 2.59 18.66 24.18
CA LEU A 328 1.30 17.97 24.04
C LEU A 328 0.71 18.13 22.64
N LYS A 329 0.91 19.29 22.01
CA LYS A 329 0.49 19.54 20.64
C LYS A 329 1.19 18.60 19.66
N GLU A 330 2.51 18.44 19.77
CA GLU A 330 3.25 17.49 18.92
C GLU A 330 2.81 16.05 19.16
N PHE A 331 2.60 15.66 20.43
CA PHE A 331 2.15 14.32 20.76
C PHE A 331 0.74 14.03 20.24
N SER A 332 -0.20 14.96 20.42
CA SER A 332 -1.54 14.86 19.81
C SER A 332 -1.47 14.80 18.29
N SER A 333 -0.62 15.61 17.66
CA SER A 333 -0.41 15.54 16.21
C SER A 333 0.15 14.19 15.76
N GLU A 334 1.00 13.53 16.55
CA GLU A 334 1.44 12.15 16.28
C GLU A 334 0.30 11.15 16.41
N LEU A 335 -0.52 11.26 17.46
CA LEU A 335 -1.70 10.40 17.65
C LEU A 335 -2.66 10.55 16.47
N ILE A 336 -3.07 11.79 16.13
CA ILE A 336 -3.98 12.12 15.02
C ILE A 336 -3.49 11.57 13.67
N LYS A 337 -2.18 11.65 13.43
CA LYS A 337 -1.54 11.12 12.22
C LYS A 337 -1.38 9.60 12.24
N GLY A 338 -1.59 8.99 13.40
CA GLY A 338 -1.37 7.57 13.62
C GLY A 338 0.10 7.19 13.71
N GLU A 339 1.00 8.13 13.96
CA GLU A 339 2.42 7.82 14.14
C GLU A 339 2.69 7.03 15.43
N THR A 340 1.83 7.21 16.42
CA THR A 340 1.83 6.50 17.70
C THR A 340 0.40 6.21 18.14
N ARG A 341 0.24 5.29 19.09
CA ARG A 341 -1.05 5.05 19.77
C ARG A 341 -0.83 4.88 21.27
N LEU A 342 -1.87 5.18 22.05
CA LEU A 342 -1.91 4.91 23.48
C LEU A 342 -2.59 3.55 23.70
N LEU A 343 -2.00 2.73 24.56
CA LEU A 343 -2.58 1.46 25.01
C LEU A 343 -2.55 1.44 26.54
N GLN A 344 -3.69 1.14 27.16
CA GLN A 344 -3.75 0.96 28.61
C GLN A 344 -3.65 -0.54 28.93
N VAL A 345 -2.66 -0.92 29.72
CA VAL A 345 -2.42 -2.31 30.17
C VAL A 345 -2.22 -2.27 31.68
N ASP A 346 -3.06 -3.00 32.42
CA ASP A 346 -2.97 -3.10 33.88
C ASP A 346 -2.91 -1.75 34.61
N GLY A 347 -3.64 -0.75 34.10
CA GLY A 347 -3.69 0.61 34.65
C GLY A 347 -2.54 1.51 34.24
N GLU A 348 -1.50 0.99 33.56
CA GLU A 348 -0.43 1.79 32.98
C GLU A 348 -0.74 2.21 31.53
N ILE A 349 -0.31 3.41 31.14
CA ILE A 349 -0.38 3.87 29.75
C ILE A 349 0.95 3.61 29.05
N LEU A 350 0.89 2.85 27.96
CA LEU A 350 1.98 2.63 27.03
C LEU A 350 1.81 3.48 25.77
N VAL A 351 2.90 4.09 25.32
CA VAL A 351 3.00 4.69 23.99
C VAL A 351 3.56 3.63 23.03
N ILE A 352 2.72 3.12 22.14
CA ILE A 352 3.14 2.15 21.15
C ILE A 352 3.53 2.89 19.87
N THR A 353 4.77 2.68 19.41
CA THR A 353 5.27 3.17 18.12
C THR A 353 5.56 2.00 17.20
N GLU A 354 4.77 1.86 16.16
CA GLU A 354 4.95 0.84 15.12
C GLU A 354 5.89 1.39 14.04
N VAL A 355 7.00 0.72 13.77
CA VAL A 355 8.00 1.14 12.77
C VAL A 355 8.16 0.05 11.73
N VAL A 356 8.04 0.39 10.46
CA VAL A 356 8.42 -0.51 9.37
C VAL A 356 9.83 -0.17 8.93
N MET A 357 10.69 -1.17 8.89
CA MET A 357 12.04 -1.09 8.34
C MET A 357 12.07 -1.87 7.03
N LEU A 358 12.56 -1.24 5.96
CA LEU A 358 12.65 -1.84 4.64
C LEU A 358 14.11 -2.13 4.30
N ILE A 359 14.48 -3.41 4.38
CA ILE A 359 15.79 -3.89 3.92
C ILE A 359 15.68 -4.10 2.41
N LEU A 360 16.24 -3.16 1.66
CA LEU A 360 16.24 -3.24 0.21
C LEU A 360 17.58 -3.77 -0.29
N THR A 361 17.56 -4.90 -1.00
CA THR A 361 18.76 -5.49 -1.62
C THR A 361 18.74 -5.31 -3.13
N ASN A 362 19.90 -5.11 -3.74
CA ASN A 362 20.06 -5.14 -5.18
C ASN A 362 20.38 -6.59 -5.60
N SER A 363 19.53 -7.18 -6.44
CA SER A 363 19.66 -8.58 -6.81
C SER A 363 20.95 -8.91 -7.56
N ALA A 364 21.50 -7.95 -8.29
CA ALA A 364 22.64 -8.13 -9.19
C ALA A 364 23.98 -8.18 -8.45
N ASN A 365 24.17 -7.34 -7.43
CA ASN A 365 25.43 -7.22 -6.69
C ASN A 365 25.30 -7.53 -5.19
N LYS A 366 24.10 -7.87 -4.73
CA LYS A 366 23.76 -8.20 -3.33
C LYS A 366 24.00 -7.07 -2.32
N GLU A 367 24.18 -5.83 -2.77
CA GLU A 367 24.30 -4.66 -1.89
C GLU A 367 22.96 -4.33 -1.21
N THR A 368 23.02 -3.75 -0.03
CA THR A 368 21.87 -3.29 0.76
C THR A 368 21.84 -1.78 0.80
N LEU A 369 20.66 -1.17 0.60
CA LEU A 369 20.50 0.28 0.66
C LEU A 369 20.44 0.76 2.12
N ILE A 370 21.34 1.67 2.47
CA ILE A 370 21.47 2.26 3.82
C ILE A 370 21.27 3.77 3.74
N GLN A 371 20.56 4.35 4.69
CA GLN A 371 20.58 5.79 4.90
C GLN A 371 21.87 6.15 5.64
N VAL A 372 22.76 6.90 5.00
CA VAL A 372 24.09 7.27 5.54
C VAL A 372 24.15 8.69 6.08
N GLY A 373 23.12 9.51 5.84
CA GLY A 373 23.05 10.83 6.45
C GLY A 373 21.69 11.51 6.41
N GLN A 374 21.57 12.58 7.19
CA GLN A 374 20.42 13.48 7.21
C GLN A 374 20.89 14.92 7.45
N VAL A 375 20.29 15.87 6.74
CA VAL A 375 20.48 17.32 6.92
C VAL A 375 19.15 17.93 7.30
N TRP A 376 19.12 18.69 8.39
CA TRP A 376 17.94 19.42 8.86
C TRP A 376 17.94 20.88 8.35
N PRO A 377 16.80 21.59 8.45
CA PRO A 377 16.65 22.93 7.86
C PRO A 377 17.52 23.99 8.54
N ASP A 378 17.91 23.74 9.79
CA ASP A 378 18.86 24.54 10.57
C ASP A 378 20.33 24.26 10.19
N GLY A 379 20.58 23.40 9.21
CA GLY A 379 21.91 22.99 8.77
C GLY A 379 22.54 21.91 9.66
N LYS A 380 21.88 21.46 10.73
CA LYS A 380 22.34 20.33 11.53
C LYS A 380 22.45 19.10 10.63
N THR A 381 23.45 18.27 10.89
CA THR A 381 23.68 17.03 10.13
C THR A 381 23.78 15.83 11.06
N SER A 382 23.43 14.65 10.53
CA SER A 382 23.68 13.36 11.14
C SER A 382 24.30 12.44 10.10
N THR A 383 25.29 11.68 10.53
CA THR A 383 26.00 10.66 9.74
C THR A 383 25.68 9.25 10.22
N GLN A 384 24.60 9.09 11.01
CA GLN A 384 24.24 7.79 11.56
C GLN A 384 23.66 6.89 10.46
N ALA A 385 24.36 5.79 10.19
CA ALA A 385 23.89 4.75 9.28
C ALA A 385 22.65 4.04 9.85
N ARG A 386 21.60 3.87 9.02
CA ARG A 386 20.38 3.14 9.40
C ARG A 386 19.64 2.56 8.21
N ILE A 387 18.85 1.52 8.47
CA ILE A 387 17.90 0.96 7.49
C ILE A 387 16.79 2.00 7.21
N PRO A 388 16.39 2.22 5.95
CA PRO A 388 15.23 3.05 5.64
C PRO A 388 13.99 2.58 6.40
N GLY A 389 13.30 3.52 7.03
CA GLY A 389 12.17 3.18 7.89
C GLY A 389 11.19 4.32 8.07
N ALA A 390 9.95 3.95 8.40
CA ALA A 390 8.89 4.90 8.70
C ALA A 390 7.96 4.34 9.77
N LYS A 391 7.37 5.23 10.57
CA LYS A 391 6.30 4.86 11.48
C LYS A 391 5.08 4.39 10.68
N ARG A 392 4.52 3.21 11.00
CA ARG A 392 3.27 2.67 10.43
C ARG A 392 2.10 3.45 11.00
N ARG A 393 1.12 3.77 10.16
CA ARG A 393 -0.14 4.40 10.58
C ARG A 393 -1.21 3.33 10.86
N PRO A 394 -2.21 3.55 11.73
CA PRO A 394 -3.23 2.56 12.04
C PRO A 394 -4.14 2.24 10.86
N ASP A 395 -4.26 3.16 9.90
CA ASP A 395 -5.04 3.00 8.68
C ASP A 395 -4.24 2.36 7.53
N GLU A 396 -3.01 1.91 7.78
CA GLU A 396 -2.22 1.18 6.80
C GLU A 396 -1.53 -0.04 7.41
N ASN A 397 -1.46 -1.12 6.64
CA ASN A 397 -0.63 -2.25 7.00
C ASN A 397 0.86 -1.95 6.76
N GLN A 398 1.73 -2.87 7.18
CA GLN A 398 3.17 -2.75 7.05
C GLN A 398 3.66 -2.64 5.60
N PHE A 399 3.00 -3.28 4.64
CA PHE A 399 3.38 -3.25 3.23
C PHE A 399 3.02 -1.94 2.54
N LEU A 400 1.92 -1.30 2.95
CA LEU A 400 1.57 0.05 2.55
C LEU A 400 2.57 1.07 3.08
N CYS A 401 3.02 0.90 4.32
CA CYS A 401 4.11 1.70 4.87
C CYS A 401 5.41 1.48 4.06
N ALA A 402 5.77 0.24 3.72
CA ALA A 402 6.94 -0.06 2.87
C ALA A 402 6.87 0.61 1.49
N ARG A 403 5.71 0.55 0.80
CA ARG A 403 5.49 1.29 -0.45
C ARG A 403 5.59 2.80 -0.28
N ARG A 404 5.13 3.32 0.85
CA ARG A 404 5.30 4.74 1.20
C ARG A 404 6.77 5.11 1.43
N ILE A 405 7.58 4.24 2.03
CA ILE A 405 9.04 4.41 2.14
C ILE A 405 9.65 4.49 0.74
N LEU A 406 9.40 3.50 -0.13
CA LEU A 406 9.89 3.48 -1.52
C LEU A 406 9.54 4.79 -2.25
N LYS A 407 8.27 5.19 -2.22
CA LYS A 407 7.79 6.34 -3.00
C LYS A 407 8.18 7.70 -2.43
N ARG A 408 8.11 7.89 -1.10
CA ARG A 408 8.26 9.21 -0.46
C ARG A 408 9.65 9.47 0.12
N GLN A 409 10.35 8.44 0.57
CA GLN A 409 11.67 8.60 1.20
C GLN A 409 12.81 8.25 0.26
N LEU A 410 12.62 7.23 -0.57
CA LEU A 410 13.66 6.74 -1.47
C LEU A 410 13.51 7.25 -2.91
N GLU A 411 12.30 7.69 -3.28
CA GLU A 411 11.93 8.01 -4.66
C GLU A 411 12.36 6.86 -5.61
N ILE A 412 11.90 5.65 -5.28
CA ILE A 412 12.06 4.42 -6.05
C ILE A 412 10.66 3.95 -6.48
N ASP A 413 10.52 3.52 -7.74
CA ASP A 413 9.28 2.94 -8.24
C ASP A 413 9.00 1.61 -7.52
N GLU A 414 7.80 1.47 -6.94
CA GLU A 414 7.41 0.23 -6.27
C GLU A 414 7.40 -0.97 -7.21
N ASN A 415 7.17 -0.78 -8.51
CA ASN A 415 7.20 -1.85 -9.52
C ASN A 415 8.62 -2.28 -9.90
N ALA A 416 9.66 -1.57 -9.44
CA ALA A 416 11.05 -1.98 -9.54
C ALA A 416 11.51 -2.85 -8.35
N VAL A 417 10.65 -3.06 -7.35
CA VAL A 417 10.99 -3.76 -6.11
C VAL A 417 10.03 -4.90 -5.85
N ARG A 418 10.52 -6.14 -5.74
CA ARG A 418 9.74 -7.26 -5.23
C ARG A 418 9.78 -7.23 -3.71
N ILE A 419 8.64 -6.98 -3.07
CA ILE A 419 8.53 -7.03 -1.61
C ILE A 419 8.19 -8.46 -1.18
N SER A 420 8.91 -8.99 -0.18
CA SER A 420 8.60 -10.29 0.42
C SER A 420 7.32 -10.22 1.24
N GLN A 421 6.56 -11.31 1.27
CA GLN A 421 5.43 -11.49 2.17
C GLN A 421 5.89 -11.73 3.62
N ASP A 422 7.12 -12.22 3.82
CA ASP A 422 7.66 -12.50 5.15
C ASP A 422 7.97 -11.20 5.88
N VAL A 423 7.48 -11.09 7.12
CA VAL A 423 7.67 -9.92 7.97
C VAL A 423 8.30 -10.36 9.27
N GLY A 424 9.54 -9.92 9.50
CA GLY A 424 10.19 -10.09 10.78
C GLY A 424 9.68 -9.09 11.81
N TYR A 425 9.83 -9.41 13.09
CA TYR A 425 9.32 -8.59 14.18
C TYR A 425 10.28 -8.52 15.36
N LEU A 426 10.39 -7.30 15.90
CA LEU A 426 11.17 -6.98 17.09
C LEU A 426 10.33 -6.05 17.96
N GLU A 427 10.32 -6.30 19.26
CA GLU A 427 9.71 -5.42 20.24
C GLU A 427 10.78 -4.95 21.21
N GLU A 428 10.84 -3.63 21.43
CA GLU A 428 11.80 -3.00 22.32
C GLU A 428 11.10 -2.03 23.26
N ASP A 429 11.19 -2.30 24.55
CA ASP A 429 10.80 -1.36 25.58
C ASP A 429 11.91 -0.34 25.78
N ARG A 430 11.58 0.94 25.61
CA ARG A 430 12.54 2.02 25.80
C ARG A 430 11.90 3.19 26.51
N SER A 431 12.57 3.70 27.54
CA SER A 431 12.24 5.01 28.08
C SER A 431 12.52 6.07 27.01
N SER A 432 11.46 6.70 26.52
CA SER A 432 11.59 7.78 25.54
C SER A 432 11.57 9.11 26.27
N LYS A 433 12.63 9.91 26.09
CA LYS A 433 12.64 11.31 26.54
C LYS A 433 11.51 12.13 25.89
N SER A 434 10.93 11.67 24.78
CA SER A 434 9.86 12.39 24.09
C SER A 434 8.54 12.37 24.86
N TYR A 435 8.29 11.36 25.70
CA TYR A 435 7.01 11.14 26.38
C TYR A 435 7.23 11.04 27.90
N PRO A 436 7.37 12.17 28.61
CA PRO A 436 7.66 12.16 30.03
C PRO A 436 6.55 11.44 30.82
N GLY A 437 6.96 10.59 31.76
CA GLY A 437 6.03 9.79 32.59
C GLY A 437 5.41 8.58 31.89
N LEU A 438 5.72 8.33 30.62
CA LEU A 438 5.13 7.22 29.85
C LEU A 438 6.18 6.20 29.42
N LYS A 439 5.85 4.91 29.49
CA LYS A 439 6.64 3.84 28.88
C LYS A 439 6.39 3.82 27.38
N THR A 440 7.43 3.62 26.59
CA THR A 440 7.31 3.53 25.12
C THR A 440 7.74 2.16 24.65
N VAL A 441 6.88 1.52 23.86
CA VAL A 441 7.14 0.24 23.23
C VAL A 441 7.33 0.49 21.74
N TYR A 442 8.49 0.13 21.22
CA TYR A 442 8.79 0.18 19.79
C TYR A 442 8.57 -1.20 19.18
N ARG A 443 7.59 -1.32 18.31
CA ARG A 443 7.29 -2.53 17.55
C ARG A 443 7.83 -2.35 16.14
N LYS A 444 8.93 -3.03 15.82
CA LYS A 444 9.59 -2.93 14.51
C LYS A 444 9.20 -4.11 13.64
N ARG A 445 8.61 -3.83 12.49
CA ARG A 445 8.30 -4.79 11.43
C ARG A 445 9.36 -4.68 10.34
N VAL A 446 10.10 -5.76 10.12
CA VAL A 446 11.22 -5.83 9.19
C VAL A 446 10.74 -6.49 7.90
N ILE A 447 10.75 -5.73 6.81
CA ILE A 447 10.33 -6.20 5.49
C ILE A 447 11.56 -6.24 4.60
N LYS A 448 11.71 -7.34 3.86
CA LYS A 448 12.73 -7.48 2.82
C LYS A 448 12.14 -7.12 1.46
N GLY A 449 12.90 -6.39 0.67
CA GLY A 449 12.59 -6.10 -0.72
C GLY A 449 13.82 -6.30 -1.60
N GLU A 450 13.61 -6.74 -2.84
CA GLU A 450 14.68 -6.92 -3.82
C GLU A 450 14.42 -6.04 -5.05
N VAL A 451 15.39 -5.22 -5.44
CA VAL A 451 15.32 -4.46 -6.69
C VAL A 451 15.49 -5.43 -7.86
N ILE A 452 14.54 -5.39 -8.79
CA ILE A 452 14.49 -6.28 -9.95
C ILE A 452 15.50 -5.80 -11.01
N PRO A 453 16.32 -6.70 -11.60
CA PRO A 453 17.23 -6.32 -12.68
C PRO A 453 16.51 -5.69 -13.86
N GLY A 454 17.07 -4.61 -14.41
CA GLY A 454 16.55 -3.98 -15.62
C GLY A 454 15.26 -3.17 -15.44
N ALA A 455 14.76 -3.02 -14.22
CA ALA A 455 13.61 -2.17 -13.91
C ALA A 455 13.94 -0.66 -13.94
#